data_AF-A0A143HGT8-F1
#
_entry.id   AF-A0A143HGT8-F1
#
_cell.length_a   1.000
_cell.length_b   1.000
_cell.length_c   1.000
_cell.angle_alpha   90.00
_cell.angle_beta   90.00
_cell.angle_gamma   90.00
#
_symmetry.space_group_name_H-M   'P 1'
#
loop_
_entity.id
_entity.type
_entity.pdbx_description
1 polymer ?
#
loop_
_entity_poly.entity_id
_entity_poly.type
_entity_poly.pdbx_seq_one_letter_code
_entity_poly.pdbx_strand_id
1 'polypeptide(L)'
;MEKITFFIFNIILAFILFFDFFVRGSKLIFAFLLILLIVVLLLNYYFCKNEKFRWTIGKKQEALVEALIATCMMVLIVIFYLLGGRSQHGVDPTGYVIWILYLLTLGKFFKDYKENIQEWNNE
;
A
#
# COMPACT_ATOMS: atom_id res chain seq x y z
N MET A 1 -0.74 -2.30 -13.58
CA MET A 1 -1.86 -2.64 -12.68
C MET A 1 -3.14 -2.25 -13.37
N GLU A 2 -4.14 -3.10 -13.49
CA GLU A 2 -5.46 -2.57 -13.90
C GLU A 2 -6.00 -1.65 -12.80
N LYS A 3 -6.65 -0.53 -13.17
CA LYS A 3 -7.21 0.45 -12.21
C LYS A 3 -8.05 -0.23 -11.14
N ILE A 4 -8.91 -1.16 -11.57
CA ILE A 4 -9.83 -1.89 -10.71
C ILE A 4 -9.03 -2.74 -9.70
N THR A 5 -8.04 -3.50 -10.17
CA THR A 5 -7.20 -4.35 -9.32
C THR A 5 -6.40 -3.53 -8.31
N PHE A 6 -5.92 -2.34 -8.70
CA PHE A 6 -5.28 -1.39 -7.78
C PHE A 6 -6.24 -0.93 -6.68
N PHE A 7 -7.48 -0.53 -7.02
CA PHE A 7 -8.48 -0.13 -6.02
C PHE A 7 -8.85 -1.29 -5.09
N ILE A 8 -9.11 -2.47 -5.65
CA ILE A 8 -9.44 -3.69 -4.88
C ILE A 8 -8.31 -4.03 -3.91
N PHE A 9 -7.05 -3.96 -4.36
CA PHE A 9 -5.87 -4.21 -3.52
C PHE A 9 -5.85 -3.29 -2.29
N ASN A 10 -6.03 -1.98 -2.49
CA ASN A 10 -6.01 -1.01 -1.39
C ASN A 10 -7.18 -1.21 -0.41
N ILE A 11 -8.36 -1.58 -0.92
CA ILE A 11 -9.52 -1.91 -0.10
C ILE A 11 -9.23 -3.12 0.78
N ILE A 12 -8.72 -4.21 0.19
CA ILE A 12 -8.36 -5.43 0.95
C ILE A 12 -7.34 -5.08 2.04
N LEU A 13 -6.34 -4.26 1.71
CA LEU A 13 -5.29 -3.88 2.66
C LEU A 13 -5.84 -3.06 3.84
N ALA A 14 -6.78 -2.15 3.58
CA ALA A 14 -7.49 -1.42 4.63
C ALA A 14 -8.33 -2.35 5.53
N PHE A 15 -9.00 -3.35 4.95
CA PHE A 15 -9.72 -4.37 5.73
C PHE A 15 -8.77 -5.21 6.58
N ILE A 16 -7.63 -5.63 6.05
CA ILE A 16 -6.61 -6.36 6.80
C ILE A 16 -6.18 -5.55 8.03
N LEU A 17 -5.89 -4.26 7.86
CA LEU A 17 -5.55 -3.36 8.97
C LEU A 17 -6.70 -3.23 9.99
N PHE A 18 -7.94 -3.08 9.53
CA PHE A 18 -9.09 -3.00 10.43
C PHE A 18 -9.25 -4.27 11.27
N PHE A 19 -9.20 -5.44 10.63
CA PHE A 19 -9.31 -6.73 11.32
C PHE A 19 -8.16 -6.94 12.31
N ASP A 20 -6.94 -6.54 11.94
CA ASP A 20 -5.78 -6.61 12.82
C ASP A 20 -5.96 -5.79 14.10
N PHE A 21 -6.48 -4.56 13.99
CA PHE A 21 -6.60 -3.63 15.12
C PHE A 21 -7.81 -3.87 16.02
N PHE A 22 -8.95 -4.32 15.47
CA PHE A 22 -10.22 -4.36 16.20
C PHE A 22 -10.82 -5.76 16.39
N VAL A 23 -10.57 -6.71 15.49
CA VAL A 23 -11.28 -7.99 15.49
C VAL A 23 -10.36 -9.11 16.01
N ARG A 24 -10.40 -9.32 17.34
CA ARG A 24 -9.62 -10.38 17.99
C ARG A 24 -10.23 -11.75 17.76
N GLY A 25 -9.41 -12.73 17.40
CA GLY A 25 -9.80 -14.14 17.25
C GLY A 25 -10.29 -14.55 15.86
N SER A 26 -10.45 -13.62 14.92
CA SER A 26 -10.85 -13.90 13.54
C SER A 26 -9.68 -14.31 12.64
N LYS A 27 -8.83 -15.24 13.12
CA LYS A 27 -7.62 -15.69 12.40
C LYS A 27 -7.94 -16.25 11.01
N LEU A 28 -9.08 -16.93 10.86
CA LEU A 28 -9.54 -17.48 9.57
C LEU A 28 -9.91 -16.37 8.57
N ILE A 29 -10.60 -15.31 9.01
CA ILE A 29 -10.98 -14.19 8.14
C ILE A 29 -9.74 -13.40 7.73
N PHE A 30 -8.81 -13.18 8.66
CA PHE A 30 -7.54 -12.52 8.38
C PHE A 30 -6.71 -13.33 7.36
N ALA A 31 -6.60 -14.66 7.54
CA ALA A 31 -5.94 -15.54 6.58
C ALA A 31 -6.62 -15.54 5.21
N PHE A 32 -7.95 -15.55 5.17
CA PHE A 32 -8.71 -15.46 3.91
C PHE A 32 -8.44 -14.14 3.18
N LEU A 33 -8.41 -13.01 3.88
CA LEU A 33 -8.08 -11.70 3.30
C LEU A 33 -6.65 -11.66 2.75
N LEU A 34 -5.67 -12.28 3.44
CA LEU A 34 -4.31 -12.41 2.94
C LEU A 34 -4.23 -13.28 1.68
N ILE A 35 -4.91 -14.41 1.65
CA ILE A 35 -4.98 -15.28 0.46
C ILE A 35 -5.62 -14.52 -0.69
N LEU A 36 -6.70 -13.78 -0.44
CA LEU A 36 -7.37 -12.96 -1.44
C LEU A 36 -6.43 -11.89 -2.00
N LEU A 37 -5.63 -11.23 -1.15
CA LEU A 37 -4.62 -10.26 -1.56
C LEU A 37 -3.59 -10.89 -2.52
N ILE A 38 -3.10 -12.09 -2.21
CA ILE A 38 -2.16 -12.84 -3.05
C ILE A 38 -2.79 -13.18 -4.40
N VAL A 39 -4.05 -13.65 -4.41
CA VAL A 39 -4.77 -13.97 -5.65
C VAL A 39 -4.92 -12.73 -6.53
N VAL A 40 -5.27 -11.58 -5.94
CA VAL A 40 -5.37 -10.30 -6.66
C VAL A 40 -4.02 -9.89 -7.26
N LEU A 41 -2.92 -10.08 -6.54
CA LEU A 41 -1.57 -9.82 -7.06
C LEU A 41 -1.19 -10.74 -8.23
N LEU A 42 -1.50 -12.04 -8.13
CA LEU A 42 -1.24 -13.02 -9.20
C LEU A 42 -2.07 -12.73 -10.46
N LEU A 43 -3.35 -12.40 -10.29
CA LEU A 43 -4.21 -11.98 -11.40
C LEU A 43 -3.67 -10.72 -12.06
N ASN A 44 -3.27 -9.72 -11.26
CA ASN A 44 -2.66 -8.50 -11.78
C ASN A 44 -1.39 -8.80 -12.58
N TYR A 45 -0.51 -9.66 -12.07
CA TYR A 45 0.71 -10.07 -12.78
C TYR A 45 0.38 -10.73 -14.13
N TYR A 46 -0.61 -11.63 -14.13
CA TYR A 46 -1.06 -12.31 -15.35
C TYR A 46 -1.67 -11.33 -16.37
N PHE A 47 -2.54 -10.42 -15.94
CA PHE A 47 -3.17 -9.43 -16.82
C PHE A 47 -2.19 -8.36 -17.34
N CYS A 48 -1.21 -7.96 -16.52
CA CYS A 48 -0.15 -7.04 -16.97
C CYS A 48 0.69 -7.59 -18.13
N LYS A 49 0.74 -8.92 -18.32
CA LYS A 49 1.43 -9.54 -19.46
C LYS A 49 0.71 -9.28 -20.80
N ASN A 50 -0.58 -8.96 -20.76
CA ASN A 50 -1.36 -8.56 -21.93
C ASN A 50 -1.33 -7.03 -22.06
N GLU A 51 -0.66 -6.52 -23.11
CA GLU A 51 -0.49 -5.07 -23.34
C GLU A 51 -1.81 -4.29 -23.39
N LYS A 52 -2.91 -4.94 -23.79
CA LYS A 52 -4.24 -4.35 -23.92
C LYS A 52 -4.85 -3.85 -22.59
N PHE A 53 -4.39 -4.38 -21.45
CA PHE A 53 -4.90 -4.06 -20.12
C PHE A 53 -3.91 -3.27 -19.25
N ARG A 54 -2.74 -2.94 -19.82
CA ARG A 54 -1.68 -2.28 -19.08
C ARG A 54 -2.06 -0.82 -18.85
N TRP A 55 -2.47 -0.51 -17.63
CA TRP A 55 -2.62 0.88 -17.21
C TRP A 55 -1.26 1.57 -17.31
N THR A 56 -1.14 2.45 -18.30
CA THR A 56 0.02 3.31 -18.52
C THR A 56 -0.17 4.56 -17.67
N ILE A 57 0.25 4.47 -16.42
CA ILE A 57 0.52 5.63 -15.58
C ILE A 57 1.93 6.12 -15.90
N GLY A 58 2.15 7.43 -15.98
CA GLY A 58 3.50 7.98 -16.07
C GLY A 58 4.27 7.72 -14.77
N LYS A 59 5.57 7.40 -14.82
CA LYS A 59 6.40 7.06 -13.64
C LYS A 59 6.22 8.02 -12.44
N LYS A 60 6.09 9.32 -12.70
CA LYS A 60 5.81 10.34 -11.66
C LYS A 60 4.47 10.14 -10.97
N GLN A 61 3.43 9.83 -11.73
CA GLN A 61 2.10 9.55 -11.18
C GLN A 61 2.11 8.23 -10.40
N GLU A 62 2.88 7.23 -10.83
CA GLU A 62 3.04 5.95 -10.11
C GLU A 62 3.69 6.17 -8.74
N ALA A 63 4.80 6.89 -8.71
CA ALA A 63 5.51 7.24 -7.49
C ALA A 63 4.62 8.07 -6.54
N LEU A 64 3.88 9.06 -7.07
CA LEU A 64 2.94 9.86 -6.29
C LEU A 64 1.84 9.00 -5.67
N VAL A 65 1.30 8.05 -6.44
CA VAL A 65 0.27 7.11 -5.98
C VAL A 65 0.82 6.19 -4.89
N GLU A 66 2.04 5.66 -5.02
CA GLU A 66 2.69 4.83 -4.00
C GLU A 66 2.88 5.61 -2.68
N ALA A 67 3.37 6.85 -2.76
CA ALA A 67 3.52 7.72 -1.59
C ALA A 67 2.18 8.09 -0.94
N LEU A 68 1.15 8.36 -1.74
CA LEU A 68 -0.20 8.66 -1.26
C LEU A 68 -0.79 7.46 -0.50
N ILE A 69 -0.67 6.24 -1.07
CA ILE A 69 -1.14 5.02 -0.41
C ILE A 69 -0.41 4.84 0.92
N ALA A 70 0.91 4.92 0.93
CA ALA A 70 1.70 4.75 2.14
C ALA A 70 1.28 5.74 3.24
N THR A 71 1.03 6.99 2.85
CA THR A 71 0.55 8.05 3.75
C THR A 71 -0.85 7.76 4.26
N CYS A 72 -1.79 7.39 3.41
CA CYS A 72 -3.14 7.01 3.80
C CYS A 72 -3.14 5.82 4.78
N MET A 73 -2.32 4.80 4.52
CA MET A 73 -2.20 3.64 5.40
C MET A 73 -1.59 4.01 6.74
N MET A 74 -0.56 4.87 6.76
CA MET A 74 0.04 5.35 8.00
C MET A 74 -0.98 6.16 8.83
N VAL A 75 -1.74 7.05 8.19
CA VAL A 75 -2.82 7.81 8.84
C VAL A 75 -3.90 6.88 9.41
N LEU A 76 -4.32 5.85 8.66
CA LEU A 76 -5.28 4.85 9.13
C LEU A 76 -4.76 4.11 10.37
N ILE A 77 -3.49 3.69 10.37
CA ILE A 77 -2.86 3.02 11.52
C ILE A 77 -2.86 3.92 12.75
N VAL A 78 -2.51 5.20 12.59
CA VAL A 78 -2.54 6.18 13.68
C VAL A 78 -3.97 6.37 14.20
N ILE A 79 -4.96 6.54 13.32
CA ILE A 79 -6.36 6.69 13.70
C ILE A 79 -6.86 5.44 14.44
N PHE A 80 -6.59 4.24 13.92
CA PHE A 80 -7.02 3.00 14.57
C PHE A 80 -6.43 2.84 15.96
N TYR A 81 -5.16 3.22 16.14
CA TYR A 81 -4.53 3.25 17.45
C TYR A 81 -5.19 4.28 18.39
N LEU A 82 -5.45 5.50 17.91
CA LEU A 82 -6.11 6.56 18.69
C LEU A 82 -7.54 6.17 19.10
N LEU A 83 -8.23 5.38 18.28
CA LEU A 83 -9.54 4.79 18.59
C LEU A 83 -9.46 3.62 19.59
N GLY A 84 -8.29 3.32 20.15
CA GLY A 84 -8.07 2.25 21.12
C GLY A 84 -7.83 0.87 20.50
N GLY A 85 -7.73 0.79 19.17
CA GLY A 85 -7.33 -0.43 18.47
C GLY A 85 -5.89 -0.83 18.82
N ARG A 86 -5.66 -2.13 18.94
CA ARG A 86 -4.32 -2.69 19.21
C ARG A 86 -4.06 -3.79 18.21
N SER A 87 -3.05 -3.60 17.36
CA SER A 87 -2.60 -4.59 16.40
C SER A 87 -2.31 -5.93 17.09
N GLN A 88 -2.79 -7.01 16.49
CA GLN A 88 -2.49 -8.37 16.93
C GLN A 88 -1.13 -8.85 16.44
N HIS A 89 -0.60 -8.20 15.40
CA HIS A 89 0.65 -8.58 14.73
C HIS A 89 1.80 -7.58 14.97
N GLY A 90 1.64 -6.68 15.95
CA GLY A 90 2.73 -5.81 16.43
C GLY A 90 2.90 -4.49 15.68
N VAL A 91 1.91 -4.09 14.87
CA VAL A 91 1.89 -2.77 14.24
C VAL A 91 1.56 -1.72 15.31
N ASP A 92 2.57 -0.95 15.71
CA ASP A 92 2.42 0.09 16.74
C ASP A 92 2.94 1.44 16.21
N PRO A 93 2.06 2.45 16.05
CA PRO A 93 2.49 3.80 15.65
C PRO A 93 3.30 4.53 16.73
N THR A 94 3.41 4.01 17.94
CA THR A 94 4.34 4.54 18.95
C THR A 94 5.76 4.00 18.79
N GLY A 95 5.93 2.89 18.04
CA GLY A 95 7.23 2.31 17.76
C GLY A 95 7.93 3.00 16.59
N TYR A 96 9.24 3.22 16.69
CA TYR A 96 10.01 3.90 15.62
C TYR A 96 10.08 3.13 14.30
N VAL A 97 9.92 1.80 14.33
CA VAL A 97 10.08 0.93 13.15
C VAL A 97 9.13 1.32 12.02
N ILE A 98 7.85 1.56 12.33
CA ILE A 98 6.86 1.89 11.30
C ILE A 98 7.10 3.27 10.68
N TRP A 99 7.59 4.21 11.49
CA TRP A 99 8.00 5.54 11.01
C TRP A 99 9.23 5.47 10.12
N ILE A 100 10.22 4.66 10.49
CA ILE A 100 11.41 4.42 9.65
C ILE A 100 10.98 3.83 8.30
N LEU A 101 10.11 2.82 8.30
CA LEU A 101 9.59 2.22 7.06
C LEU A 101 8.83 3.26 6.22
N TYR A 102 7.97 4.07 6.84
CA TYR A 102 7.25 5.14 6.16
C TYR A 102 8.20 6.19 5.55
N LEU A 103 9.19 6.64 6.31
CA LEU A 103 10.20 7.59 5.84
C LEU A 103 11.06 7.02 4.71
N LEU A 104 11.38 5.72 4.74
CA LEU A 104 12.07 5.05 3.63
C LEU A 104 11.23 5.04 2.35
N THR A 105 9.92 4.76 2.47
CA THR A 105 9.00 4.83 1.32
C THR A 105 8.90 6.24 0.76
N LEU A 106 8.78 7.25 1.61
CA LEU A 106 8.81 8.65 1.18
C LEU A 106 10.16 9.05 0.57
N GLY A 107 11.27 8.62 1.17
CA GLY A 107 12.62 8.89 0.69
C GLY A 107 12.86 8.32 -0.70
N LYS A 108 12.42 7.08 -0.94
CA LYS A 108 12.42 6.47 -2.27
C LYS A 108 11.58 7.29 -3.25
N PHE A 109 10.37 7.69 -2.87
CA PHE A 109 9.53 8.56 -3.69
C PHE A 109 10.24 9.88 -4.06
N PHE A 110 10.85 10.57 -3.09
CA PHE A 110 11.55 11.83 -3.36
C PHE A 110 12.77 11.64 -4.25
N LYS A 111 13.50 10.54 -4.08
CA LYS A 111 14.62 10.19 -4.95
C LYS A 111 14.16 9.96 -6.39
N ASP A 112 13.16 9.09 -6.57
CA ASP A 112 12.61 8.77 -7.89
C ASP A 112 12.00 10.02 -8.53
N TYR A 113 11.31 10.86 -7.76
CA TYR A 113 10.76 12.12 -8.24
C TYR A 113 11.85 13.10 -8.71
N LYS A 114 12.97 13.19 -7.99
CA LYS A 114 14.09 14.08 -8.34
C LYS A 114 14.86 13.59 -9.57
N GLU A 115 15.13 12.29 -9.67
CA GLU A 115 15.83 11.70 -10.83
C GLU A 115 15.03 11.89 -12.12
N ASN A 116 13.71 11.64 -12.09
CA ASN A 116 12.84 11.85 -13.25
C ASN A 116 12.70 13.33 -13.67
N ILE A 117 12.94 14.30 -12.77
CA ILE A 117 13.00 15.73 -13.10
C ILE A 117 14.30 16.09 -13.82
N GLN A 118 15.44 15.48 -13.46
CA GLN A 118 16.72 15.75 -14.10
C GLN A 118 16.80 15.21 -15.53
N GLU A 119 16.15 14.08 -15.83
CA GLU A 119 16.08 13.54 -17.20
C GLU A 119 15.31 14.50 -18.14
N TRP A 120 14.30 15.21 -17.63
CA TRP A 120 13.46 16.14 -18.41
C TRP A 120 14.07 17.53 -18.62
N ASN A 121 14.97 17.99 -17.75
CA ASN A 121 15.67 19.26 -17.95
C ASN A 121 16.85 19.14 -18.95
N ASN A 122 17.19 17.92 -19.36
CA ASN A 122 18.26 17.61 -20.30
C ASN A 122 17.75 17.15 -21.67
N GLU A 123 16.43 17.10 -21.88
CA GLU A 123 15.75 17.01 -23.18
C GLU A 123 15.25 18.39 -23.61
#